data_AF-A0A7V5UKM0-F1
#
_entry.id   AF-A0A7V5UKM0-F1
#
_cell.length_a   1.000
_cell.length_b   1.000
_cell.length_c   1.000
_cell.angle_alpha   90.00
_cell.angle_beta   90.00
_cell.angle_gamma   90.00
#
_symmetry.space_group_name_H-M   'P 1'
#
loop_
_entity.id
_entity.type
_entity.pdbx_description
1 polymer ?
#
loop_
_entity_poly.entity_id
_entity_poly.type
_entity_poly.pdbx_seq_one_letter_code
_entity_poly.pdbx_strand_id
1 'polypeptide(L)'
;MSTTDSSLADLSINTIRTLSMDAVERAKSGHPGTPMALAPVAYVLWTKFLRFDPEYPEWPDRDRFILSCGHASMLLYSLIHLSGIRTARGSDEPAITLDDIRRFRQRGSRCAGHPEFGEAAGIETTTGPLGQGVGNSVGMAAASAWLGARYNRPGQELFRHRVFALCSDGDLMEGVASEAASLAGHWKLGNLCWIYDDNQITIEGRTDLAFSENVPQRFEALGWRTYQVDDANDLEQLEAAFEWF
;
A
#
# COMPACT_ATOMS: atom_id res chain seq x y z
N MET A 1 16.57 15.90 31.26
CA MET A 1 16.06 15.48 29.94
C MET A 1 15.23 14.24 30.17
N SER A 2 13.91 14.37 30.14
CA SER A 2 12.99 13.25 30.32
C SER A 2 13.08 12.38 29.06
N THR A 3 13.54 11.14 29.22
CA THR A 3 13.35 10.08 28.24
C THR A 3 11.85 9.79 28.20
N THR A 4 11.15 10.43 27.27
CA THR A 4 9.79 10.02 26.91
C THR A 4 9.87 8.56 26.45
N ASP A 5 9.26 7.65 27.19
CA ASP A 5 9.04 6.29 26.70
C ASP A 5 8.27 6.41 25.38
N SER A 6 8.94 6.06 24.28
CA SER A 6 8.35 5.96 22.95
C SER A 6 7.16 5.01 23.05
N SER A 7 6.00 5.38 22.49
CA SER A 7 4.86 4.46 22.46
C SER A 7 5.23 3.20 21.66
N LEU A 8 4.52 2.09 21.88
CA LEU A 8 4.72 0.88 21.07
C LEU A 8 4.41 1.13 19.59
N ALA A 9 3.49 2.06 19.30
CA ALA A 9 3.20 2.51 17.94
C ALA A 9 4.42 3.20 17.32
N ASP A 10 5.01 4.18 18.03
CA ASP A 10 6.22 4.88 17.57
C ASP A 10 7.38 3.90 17.36
N LEU A 11 7.56 2.93 18.26
CA LEU A 11 8.59 1.91 18.12
C LEU A 11 8.35 1.03 16.88
N SER A 12 7.10 0.64 16.63
CA SER A 12 6.72 -0.17 15.47
C SER A 12 6.93 0.59 14.16
N ILE A 13 6.49 1.86 14.10
CA ILE A 13 6.69 2.76 12.96
C ILE A 13 8.18 2.95 12.70
N ASN A 14 8.96 3.25 13.75
CA ASN A 14 10.40 3.42 13.61
C ASN A 14 11.10 2.11 13.23
N THR A 15 10.57 0.95 13.61
CA THR A 15 11.08 -0.35 13.14
C THR A 15 10.88 -0.52 11.63
N ILE A 16 9.72 -0.13 11.08
CA ILE A 16 9.49 -0.13 9.62
C ILE A 16 10.49 0.82 8.93
N ARG A 17 10.68 2.02 9.48
CA ARG A 17 11.63 3.02 8.95
C ARG A 17 13.06 2.48 8.94
N THR A 18 13.53 1.91 10.04
CA THR A 18 14.92 1.45 10.17
C THR A 18 15.18 0.18 9.38
N LEU A 19 14.25 -0.78 9.32
CA LEU A 19 14.37 -1.93 8.41
C LEU A 19 14.53 -1.47 6.96
N SER A 20 13.73 -0.49 6.54
CA SER A 20 13.77 0.04 5.18
C SER A 20 15.08 0.77 4.89
N MET A 21 15.51 1.66 5.78
CA MET A 21 16.75 2.43 5.64
C MET A 21 17.99 1.52 5.64
N ASP A 22 18.09 0.60 6.59
CA ASP A 22 19.25 -0.28 6.74
C ASP A 22 19.41 -1.25 5.57
N ALA A 23 18.30 -1.76 5.03
CA ALA A 23 18.32 -2.64 3.86
C ALA A 23 18.77 -1.89 2.60
N VAL A 24 18.28 -0.67 2.39
CA VAL A 24 18.70 0.20 1.28
C VAL A 24 20.19 0.54 1.39
N GLU A 25 20.65 0.93 2.57
CA GLU A 25 22.06 1.27 2.83
C GLU A 25 22.96 0.05 2.57
N ARG A 26 22.58 -1.12 3.10
CA ARG A 26 23.32 -2.37 2.88
C ARG A 26 23.39 -2.77 1.41
N ALA A 27 22.31 -2.59 0.67
CA ALA A 27 22.26 -2.87 -0.77
C ALA A 27 22.99 -1.81 -1.61
N LYS A 28 23.28 -0.63 -1.04
CA LYS A 28 23.76 0.57 -1.75
C LYS A 28 22.87 0.93 -2.93
N SER A 29 21.58 0.63 -2.81
CA SER A 29 20.58 0.74 -3.88
C SER A 29 19.18 0.70 -3.28
N GLY A 30 18.29 1.58 -3.74
CA GLY A 30 16.89 1.62 -3.33
C GLY A 30 16.44 3.03 -2.94
N HIS A 31 15.21 3.13 -2.44
CA HIS A 31 14.54 4.41 -2.16
C HIS A 31 14.14 4.45 -0.69
N PRO A 32 14.90 5.12 0.19
CA PRO A 32 14.61 5.12 1.63
C PRO A 32 13.54 6.16 2.02
N GLY A 33 13.43 7.27 1.27
CA GLY A 33 12.57 8.40 1.62
C GLY A 33 11.09 8.03 1.74
N THR A 34 10.49 7.49 0.67
CA THR A 34 9.06 7.12 0.65
C THR A 34 8.70 6.08 1.74
N PRO A 35 9.45 4.98 1.94
CA PRO A 35 9.21 4.08 3.07
C PRO A 35 9.24 4.77 4.44
N MET A 36 10.15 5.73 4.63
CA MET A 36 10.25 6.45 5.91
C MET A 36 9.06 7.37 6.16
N ALA A 37 8.60 8.07 5.13
CA ALA A 37 7.46 8.98 5.18
C ALA A 37 6.15 8.23 5.40
N LEU A 38 5.93 7.12 4.69
CA LEU A 38 4.67 6.39 4.69
C LEU A 38 4.57 5.29 5.74
N ALA A 39 5.60 5.10 6.58
CA ALA A 39 5.58 4.13 7.67
C ALA A 39 4.41 4.29 8.64
N PRO A 40 4.02 5.51 9.11
CA PRO A 40 2.86 5.66 9.99
C PRO A 40 1.54 5.36 9.27
N VAL A 41 1.39 5.83 8.02
CA VAL A 41 0.22 5.53 7.17
C VAL A 41 0.01 4.03 7.02
N ALA A 42 1.08 3.32 6.64
CA ALA A 42 1.04 1.88 6.46
C ALA A 42 0.83 1.14 7.79
N TYR A 43 1.44 1.61 8.88
CA TYR A 43 1.24 1.05 10.22
C TYR A 43 -0.23 1.10 10.63
N VAL A 44 -0.89 2.27 10.54
CA VAL A 44 -2.30 2.43 10.90
C VAL A 44 -3.16 1.51 10.04
N LEU A 45 -2.97 1.55 8.71
CA LEU A 45 -3.73 0.70 7.79
C LEU A 45 -3.58 -0.78 8.14
N TRP A 46 -2.35 -1.29 8.20
CA TRP A 46 -2.07 -2.73 8.35
C TRP A 46 -2.41 -3.28 9.73
N THR A 47 -2.35 -2.46 10.79
CA THR A 47 -2.60 -2.95 12.15
C THR A 47 -4.03 -2.76 12.62
N LYS A 48 -4.78 -1.81 12.04
CA LYS A 48 -6.13 -1.45 12.50
C LYS A 48 -7.23 -1.69 11.48
N PHE A 49 -6.96 -1.50 10.19
CA PHE A 49 -8.02 -1.47 9.17
C PHE A 49 -7.95 -2.62 8.17
N LEU A 50 -6.76 -3.06 7.77
CA LEU A 50 -6.60 -4.09 6.74
C LEU A 50 -7.02 -5.45 7.29
N ARG A 51 -8.02 -6.07 6.67
CA ARG A 51 -8.50 -7.39 7.09
C ARG A 51 -7.78 -8.51 6.34
N PHE A 52 -6.79 -9.13 6.96
CA PHE A 52 -6.06 -10.25 6.38
C PHE A 52 -5.69 -11.28 7.46
N ASP A 53 -5.27 -12.46 7.03
CA ASP A 53 -4.77 -13.53 7.90
C ASP A 53 -3.33 -13.86 7.48
N PRO A 54 -2.32 -13.54 8.30
CA PRO A 54 -0.93 -13.89 8.01
C PRO A 54 -0.71 -15.40 7.82
N GLU A 55 -1.51 -16.26 8.45
CA GLU A 55 -1.42 -17.71 8.34
C GLU A 55 -2.22 -18.28 7.15
N TYR A 56 -3.05 -17.45 6.49
CA TYR A 56 -3.79 -17.80 5.29
C TYR A 56 -3.74 -16.67 4.25
N PRO A 57 -2.55 -16.38 3.68
CA PRO A 57 -2.37 -15.27 2.76
C PRO A 57 -3.20 -15.39 1.48
N GLU A 58 -3.58 -16.60 1.08
CA GLU A 58 -4.43 -16.85 -0.09
C GLU A 58 -5.94 -16.83 0.23
N TRP A 59 -6.34 -16.42 1.44
CA TRP A 59 -7.74 -16.24 1.82
C TRP A 59 -8.49 -15.41 0.77
N PRO A 60 -9.52 -15.98 0.09
CA PRO A 60 -10.18 -15.29 -1.01
C PRO A 60 -10.78 -13.93 -0.68
N ASP A 61 -11.31 -13.73 0.53
CA ASP A 61 -11.99 -12.49 0.95
C ASP A 61 -11.14 -11.62 1.90
N ARG A 62 -9.81 -11.76 1.94
CA ARG A 62 -8.94 -10.76 2.62
C ARG A 62 -9.04 -9.40 1.92
N ASP A 63 -8.80 -8.29 2.62
CA ASP A 63 -8.57 -7.00 1.98
C ASP A 63 -7.28 -7.06 1.13
N ARG A 64 -7.24 -6.30 0.04
CA ARG A 64 -6.10 -6.25 -0.88
C ARG A 64 -5.31 -4.97 -0.63
N PHE A 65 -3.99 -5.08 -0.53
CA PHE A 65 -3.09 -3.92 -0.44
C PHE A 65 -2.13 -3.89 -1.62
N ILE A 66 -2.14 -2.79 -2.37
CA ILE A 66 -1.29 -2.57 -3.53
C ILE A 66 -0.33 -1.41 -3.22
N LEU A 67 0.98 -1.65 -3.37
CA LEU A 67 1.97 -0.59 -3.35
C LEU A 67 2.22 -0.11 -4.80
N SER A 68 1.41 0.84 -5.30
CA SER A 68 1.52 1.33 -6.67
C SER A 68 2.84 2.06 -6.91
N CYS A 69 3.25 2.87 -5.94
CA CYS A 69 4.58 3.47 -5.86
C CYS A 69 5.65 2.40 -5.51
N GLY A 70 5.82 1.42 -6.41
CA GLY A 70 6.59 0.20 -6.17
C GLY A 70 8.07 0.43 -5.86
N HIS A 71 8.59 1.64 -6.11
CA HIS A 71 9.95 2.02 -5.73
C HIS A 71 10.17 1.97 -4.22
N ALA A 72 9.11 2.13 -3.43
CA ALA A 72 9.08 2.02 -1.97
C ALA A 72 9.00 0.56 -1.46
N SER A 73 9.48 -0.42 -2.24
CA SER A 73 9.34 -1.86 -1.99
C SER A 73 9.73 -2.31 -0.58
N MET A 74 10.75 -1.68 0.03
CA MET A 74 11.15 -1.99 1.41
C MET A 74 10.07 -1.70 2.46
N LEU A 75 9.15 -0.75 2.22
CA LEU A 75 7.97 -0.56 3.07
C LEU A 75 7.13 -1.83 3.09
N LEU A 76 6.79 -2.35 1.91
CA LEU A 76 5.99 -3.57 1.77
C LEU A 76 6.69 -4.79 2.37
N TYR A 77 7.98 -4.99 2.09
CA TYR A 77 8.73 -6.13 2.65
C TYR A 77 8.83 -6.06 4.18
N SER A 78 9.00 -4.87 4.75
CA SER A 78 9.00 -4.68 6.19
C SER A 78 7.64 -5.03 6.81
N LEU A 79 6.53 -4.60 6.18
CA LEU A 79 5.18 -4.94 6.63
C LEU A 79 4.92 -6.45 6.56
N ILE A 80 5.23 -7.10 5.43
CA ILE A 80 5.06 -8.56 5.26
C ILE A 80 5.85 -9.33 6.32
N HIS A 81 7.11 -8.91 6.58
CA HIS A 81 7.96 -9.53 7.59
C HIS A 81 7.40 -9.36 9.00
N LEU A 82 7.06 -8.13 9.40
CA LEU A 82 6.59 -7.81 10.74
C LEU A 82 5.20 -8.37 11.04
N SER A 83 4.34 -8.48 10.02
CA SER A 83 3.03 -9.13 10.13
C SER A 83 3.12 -10.66 10.17
N GLY A 84 4.29 -11.24 9.95
CA GLY A 84 4.50 -12.69 10.04
C GLY A 84 3.75 -13.48 8.97
N ILE A 85 3.54 -12.91 7.78
CA ILE A 85 2.84 -13.58 6.68
C ILE A 85 3.58 -14.87 6.34
N ARG A 86 2.85 -15.97 6.20
CA ARG A 86 3.35 -17.30 5.80
C ARG A 86 3.40 -17.45 4.29
N THR A 87 4.15 -18.41 3.78
CA THR A 87 4.21 -18.66 2.33
C THR A 87 2.89 -19.20 1.74
N ALA A 88 2.11 -19.94 2.54
CA ALA A 88 0.79 -20.47 2.18
C ALA A 88 0.05 -20.93 3.46
N ARG A 89 -1.25 -21.25 3.35
CA ARG A 89 -1.99 -21.82 4.48
C ARG A 89 -1.37 -23.10 5.03
N GLY A 90 -1.14 -23.12 6.34
CA GLY A 90 -0.55 -24.25 7.04
C GLY A 90 0.97 -24.38 6.85
N SER A 91 1.61 -23.39 6.25
CA SER A 91 3.07 -23.28 6.20
C SER A 91 3.59 -22.56 7.46
N ASP A 92 4.67 -23.09 8.05
CA ASP A 92 5.42 -22.39 9.10
C ASP A 92 6.45 -21.41 8.53
N GLU A 93 6.73 -21.47 7.23
CA GLU A 93 7.74 -20.64 6.58
C GLU A 93 7.23 -19.19 6.42
N PRO A 94 7.96 -18.17 6.92
CA PRO A 94 7.64 -16.78 6.65
C PRO A 94 7.82 -16.44 5.16
N ALA A 95 6.88 -15.68 4.60
CA ALA A 95 6.94 -15.19 3.22
C ALA A 95 8.16 -14.30 2.98
N ILE A 96 8.52 -13.48 3.98
CA ILE A 96 9.72 -12.65 3.98
C ILE A 96 10.42 -12.83 5.34
N THR A 97 11.66 -13.32 5.29
CA THR A 97 12.52 -13.44 6.47
C THR A 97 13.39 -12.19 6.64
N LEU A 98 13.99 -12.02 7.82
CA LEU A 98 14.98 -10.96 8.04
C LEU A 98 16.21 -11.12 7.11
N ASP A 99 16.56 -12.36 6.74
CA ASP A 99 17.67 -12.60 5.81
C ASP A 99 17.31 -12.21 4.37
N ASP A 100 16.05 -12.32 3.96
CA ASP A 100 15.57 -11.78 2.68
C ASP A 100 15.74 -10.24 2.66
N ILE A 101 15.33 -9.56 3.74
CA ILE A 101 15.51 -8.10 3.91
C ILE A 101 16.99 -7.71 3.86
N ARG A 102 17.87 -8.45 4.56
CA ARG A 102 19.33 -8.24 4.52
C ARG A 102 19.92 -8.46 3.12
N ARG A 103 19.23 -9.20 2.26
CA ARG A 103 19.59 -9.48 0.86
C ARG A 103 18.73 -8.67 -0.12
N PHE A 104 18.18 -7.53 0.30
CA PHE A 104 17.45 -6.63 -0.59
C PHE A 104 18.24 -6.33 -1.87
N ARG A 105 17.56 -6.43 -3.02
CA ARG A 105 18.12 -6.22 -4.38
C ARG A 105 19.27 -7.16 -4.77
N GLN A 106 19.49 -8.24 -4.02
CA GLN A 106 20.49 -9.25 -4.37
C GLN A 106 19.86 -10.37 -5.19
N ARG A 107 20.68 -10.99 -6.05
CA ARG A 107 20.23 -12.12 -6.89
C ARG A 107 19.63 -13.25 -6.03
N GLY A 108 18.44 -13.70 -6.42
CA GLY A 108 17.71 -14.78 -5.76
C GLY A 108 17.17 -14.43 -4.36
N SER A 109 17.06 -13.15 -4.03
CA SER A 109 16.32 -12.70 -2.85
C SER A 109 14.86 -12.46 -3.22
N ARG A 110 13.93 -12.78 -2.30
CA ARG A 110 12.51 -12.42 -2.42
C ARG A 110 12.27 -10.91 -2.33
N CYS A 111 13.17 -10.19 -1.67
CA CYS A 111 13.15 -8.73 -1.57
C CYS A 111 13.82 -8.09 -2.80
N ALA A 112 13.11 -8.13 -3.94
CA ALA A 112 13.54 -7.54 -5.21
C ALA A 112 13.55 -6.00 -5.18
N GLY A 113 13.95 -5.36 -6.29
CA GLY A 113 14.01 -3.90 -6.36
C GLY A 113 12.64 -3.23 -6.33
N HIS A 114 11.65 -3.88 -6.92
CA HIS A 114 10.23 -3.54 -6.91
C HIS A 114 9.43 -4.80 -6.54
N PRO A 115 8.18 -4.69 -6.06
CA PRO A 115 7.36 -5.86 -5.73
C PRO A 115 7.12 -6.74 -6.95
N GLU A 116 7.33 -8.05 -6.82
CA GLU A 116 7.12 -9.05 -7.87
C GLU A 116 6.08 -10.08 -7.40
N PHE A 117 4.92 -10.08 -8.06
CA PHE A 117 3.86 -11.06 -7.77
C PHE A 117 4.35 -12.48 -8.03
N GLY A 118 4.10 -13.38 -7.07
CA GLY A 118 4.51 -14.78 -7.13
C GLY A 118 5.82 -15.08 -6.40
N GLU A 119 6.66 -14.07 -6.13
CA GLU A 119 7.93 -14.28 -5.40
C GLU A 119 7.76 -14.37 -3.88
N ALA A 120 6.76 -13.68 -3.32
CA ALA A 120 6.39 -13.81 -1.92
C ALA A 120 4.88 -13.58 -1.73
N ALA A 121 4.30 -14.34 -0.79
CA ALA A 121 2.94 -14.09 -0.32
C ALA A 121 2.81 -12.70 0.31
N GLY A 122 1.65 -12.07 0.16
CA GLY A 122 1.40 -10.68 0.57
C GLY A 122 1.76 -9.63 -0.49
N ILE A 123 2.39 -10.01 -1.61
CA ILE A 123 2.53 -9.16 -2.80
C ILE A 123 1.31 -9.40 -3.70
N GLU A 124 0.38 -8.46 -3.76
CA GLU A 124 -0.88 -8.61 -4.51
C GLU A 124 -0.71 -8.48 -6.03
N THR A 125 0.26 -7.69 -6.48
CA THR A 125 0.54 -7.46 -7.89
C THR A 125 1.95 -6.93 -8.09
N THR A 126 2.56 -7.19 -9.24
CA THR A 126 3.85 -6.61 -9.61
C THR A 126 3.67 -5.12 -9.88
N THR A 127 4.46 -4.28 -9.23
CA THR A 127 4.48 -2.84 -9.44
C THR A 127 5.90 -2.34 -9.70
N GLY A 128 6.06 -1.07 -10.08
CA GLY A 128 7.32 -0.50 -10.54
C GLY A 128 7.07 0.48 -11.70
N PRO A 129 6.43 0.04 -12.78
CA PRO A 129 5.83 0.96 -13.76
C PRO A 129 4.69 1.74 -13.09
N LEU A 130 4.87 3.05 -12.95
CA LEU A 130 3.94 3.95 -12.26
C LEU A 130 2.55 3.92 -12.92
N GLY A 131 1.51 4.16 -12.12
CA GLY A 131 0.10 4.19 -12.56
C GLY A 131 -0.55 2.80 -12.74
N GLN A 132 0.24 1.76 -13.01
CA GLN A 132 -0.29 0.41 -13.22
C GLN A 132 -0.83 -0.23 -11.93
N GLY A 133 -0.22 0.04 -10.78
CA GLY A 133 -0.68 -0.52 -9.50
C GLY A 133 -2.07 -0.01 -9.11
N VAL A 134 -2.29 1.30 -9.19
CA VAL A 134 -3.61 1.91 -9.01
C VAL A 134 -4.59 1.45 -10.11
N GLY A 135 -4.14 1.27 -11.36
CA GLY A 135 -4.95 0.65 -12.42
C GLY A 135 -5.43 -0.77 -12.06
N ASN A 136 -4.51 -1.63 -11.61
CA ASN A 136 -4.82 -3.00 -11.18
C ASN A 136 -5.79 -3.02 -10.00
N SER A 137 -5.68 -2.06 -9.08
CA SER A 137 -6.57 -1.97 -7.92
C SER A 137 -8.05 -1.78 -8.31
N VAL A 138 -8.33 -1.07 -9.41
CA VAL A 138 -9.69 -0.90 -9.95
C VAL A 138 -10.27 -2.24 -10.40
N GLY A 139 -9.46 -3.05 -11.10
CA GLY A 139 -9.85 -4.40 -11.50
C GLY A 139 -10.15 -5.31 -10.31
N MET A 140 -9.31 -5.25 -9.26
CA MET A 140 -9.54 -6.02 -8.03
C MET A 140 -10.82 -5.59 -7.30
N ALA A 141 -11.08 -4.28 -7.21
CA ALA A 141 -12.27 -3.75 -6.57
C ALA A 141 -13.55 -4.12 -7.34
N ALA A 142 -13.52 -4.00 -8.67
CA ALA A 142 -14.61 -4.42 -9.55
C ALA A 142 -14.88 -5.94 -9.44
N ALA A 143 -13.83 -6.76 -9.33
CA ALA A 143 -13.97 -8.20 -9.14
C ALA A 143 -14.68 -8.53 -7.80
N SER A 144 -14.31 -7.86 -6.70
CA SER A 144 -14.99 -8.00 -5.40
C SER A 144 -16.48 -7.67 -5.50
N ALA A 145 -16.81 -6.53 -6.12
CA ALA A 145 -18.19 -6.09 -6.31
C ALA A 145 -19.00 -7.08 -7.16
N TRP A 146 -18.40 -7.58 -8.24
CA TRP A 146 -19.03 -8.60 -9.09
C TRP A 146 -19.26 -9.92 -8.34
N LEU A 147 -18.26 -10.41 -7.60
CA LEU A 147 -18.36 -11.62 -6.79
C LEU A 147 -19.46 -11.49 -5.74
N GLY A 148 -19.52 -10.35 -5.04
CA GLY A 148 -20.57 -10.04 -4.08
C GLY A 148 -21.96 -10.07 -4.71
N ALA A 149 -22.16 -9.36 -5.83
CA ALA A 149 -23.43 -9.35 -6.56
C ALA A 149 -23.84 -10.75 -7.07
N ARG A 150 -22.87 -11.58 -7.44
CA ARG A 150 -23.10 -12.90 -8.03
C ARG A 150 -23.37 -14.00 -7.01
N TYR A 151 -22.75 -13.93 -5.83
CA TYR A 151 -22.71 -15.04 -4.87
C TYR A 151 -23.26 -14.73 -3.48
N ASN A 152 -23.28 -13.46 -3.02
CA ASN A 152 -23.84 -13.14 -1.71
C ASN A 152 -25.36 -13.43 -1.68
N ARG A 153 -25.87 -13.80 -0.51
CA ARG A 153 -27.29 -14.04 -0.23
C ARG A 153 -27.68 -13.30 1.05
N PRO A 154 -28.98 -13.01 1.27
CA PRO A 154 -29.43 -12.43 2.53
C PRO A 154 -28.93 -13.24 3.74
N GLY A 155 -28.19 -12.58 4.64
CA GLY A 155 -27.58 -13.21 5.82
C GLY A 155 -26.30 -14.02 5.55
N GLN A 156 -25.79 -14.04 4.31
CA GLN A 156 -24.58 -14.77 3.91
C GLN A 156 -23.74 -13.94 2.94
N GLU A 157 -22.87 -13.10 3.49
CA GLU A 157 -21.89 -12.33 2.72
C GLU A 157 -20.57 -13.09 2.63
N LEU A 158 -20.26 -13.59 1.43
CA LEU A 158 -19.04 -14.34 1.15
C LEU A 158 -17.93 -13.44 0.61
N PHE A 159 -18.29 -12.40 -0.15
CA PHE A 159 -17.35 -11.49 -0.77
C PHE A 159 -17.70 -10.04 -0.41
N ARG A 160 -16.79 -9.37 0.31
CA ARG A 160 -16.92 -7.97 0.72
C ARG A 160 -15.59 -7.27 0.95
N HIS A 161 -14.49 -7.85 0.49
CA HIS A 161 -13.18 -7.27 0.71
C HIS A 161 -13.02 -5.90 0.03
N ARG A 162 -12.25 -5.06 0.71
CA ARG A 162 -11.81 -3.75 0.26
C ARG A 162 -10.45 -3.84 -0.42
N VAL A 163 -10.15 -2.83 -1.21
CA VAL A 163 -8.89 -2.68 -1.94
C VAL A 163 -8.28 -1.35 -1.58
N PHE A 164 -7.04 -1.38 -1.11
CA PHE A 164 -6.24 -0.22 -0.77
C PHE A 164 -5.05 -0.12 -1.73
N ALA A 165 -4.79 1.06 -2.28
CA ALA A 165 -3.63 1.30 -3.12
C ALA A 165 -2.86 2.53 -2.63
N LEU A 166 -1.59 2.37 -2.27
CA LEU A 166 -0.68 3.46 -1.94
C LEU A 166 -0.03 3.97 -3.23
N CYS A 167 -0.15 5.25 -3.54
CA CYS A 167 0.34 5.85 -4.78
C CYS A 167 1.07 7.17 -4.55
N SER A 168 1.86 7.57 -5.53
CA SER A 168 2.70 8.76 -5.54
C SER A 168 2.25 9.76 -6.59
N ASP A 169 2.88 10.94 -6.60
CA ASP A 169 2.72 11.92 -7.69
C ASP A 169 2.90 11.29 -9.07
N GLY A 170 3.94 10.46 -9.21
CA GLY A 170 4.27 9.79 -10.46
C GLY A 170 3.16 8.84 -10.93
N ASP A 171 2.46 8.18 -10.02
CA ASP A 171 1.29 7.37 -10.38
C ASP A 171 0.15 8.25 -10.89
N LEU A 172 -0.06 9.42 -10.29
CA LEU A 172 -1.18 10.31 -10.64
C LEU A 172 -0.93 11.18 -11.88
N MET A 173 0.32 11.30 -12.32
CA MET A 173 0.71 11.89 -13.61
C MET A 173 0.48 10.94 -14.79
N GLU A 174 0.50 9.63 -14.56
CA GLU A 174 0.33 8.64 -15.63
C GLU A 174 -1.11 8.59 -16.15
N GLY A 175 -1.26 8.63 -17.48
CA GLY A 175 -2.57 8.65 -18.14
C GLY A 175 -3.44 7.44 -17.79
N VAL A 176 -2.81 6.27 -17.62
CA VAL A 176 -3.50 5.02 -17.23
C VAL A 176 -4.20 5.14 -15.87
N ALA A 177 -3.63 5.89 -14.91
CA ALA A 177 -4.27 6.12 -13.63
C ALA A 177 -5.51 7.00 -13.76
N SER A 178 -5.49 7.98 -14.66
CA SER A 178 -6.65 8.82 -14.95
C SER A 178 -7.78 8.03 -15.63
N GLU A 179 -7.46 7.15 -16.58
CA GLU A 179 -8.44 6.24 -17.19
C GLU A 179 -9.07 5.32 -16.14
N ALA A 180 -8.24 4.71 -15.30
CA ALA A 180 -8.68 3.82 -14.23
C ALA A 180 -9.55 4.54 -13.19
N ALA A 181 -9.15 5.74 -12.76
CA ALA A 181 -9.92 6.57 -11.84
C ALA A 181 -11.28 6.96 -12.42
N SER A 182 -11.33 7.35 -13.71
CA SER A 182 -12.59 7.67 -14.39
C SER A 182 -13.53 6.47 -14.41
N LEU A 183 -13.01 5.27 -14.67
CA LEU A 183 -13.81 4.05 -14.70
C LEU A 183 -14.34 3.67 -13.31
N ALA A 184 -13.47 3.74 -12.29
CA ALA A 184 -13.82 3.41 -10.91
C ALA A 184 -14.93 4.32 -10.36
N GLY A 185 -14.85 5.62 -10.63
CA GLY A 185 -15.88 6.58 -10.25
C GLY A 185 -17.19 6.35 -10.99
N HIS A 186 -17.15 6.06 -12.29
CA HIS A 186 -18.33 5.70 -13.08
C HIS A 186 -19.03 4.44 -12.51
N TRP A 187 -18.27 3.42 -12.14
CA TRP A 187 -18.79 2.18 -11.53
C TRP A 187 -19.12 2.28 -10.05
N LYS A 188 -18.81 3.43 -9.40
CA LYS A 188 -19.08 3.67 -7.97
C LYS A 188 -18.46 2.59 -7.08
N LEU A 189 -17.20 2.26 -7.31
CA LEU A 189 -16.47 1.25 -6.54
C LEU A 189 -16.17 1.74 -5.11
N GLY A 190 -17.18 1.71 -4.24
CA GLY A 190 -17.08 2.18 -2.85
C GLY A 190 -16.19 1.32 -1.95
N ASN A 191 -15.70 0.18 -2.43
CA ASN A 191 -14.74 -0.68 -1.74
C ASN A 191 -13.28 -0.42 -2.15
N LEU A 192 -13.00 0.65 -2.89
CA LEU A 192 -11.67 1.04 -3.33
C LEU A 192 -11.21 2.34 -2.64
N CYS A 193 -10.02 2.30 -2.04
CA CYS A 193 -9.36 3.45 -1.41
C CYS A 193 -7.97 3.64 -2.02
N TRP A 194 -7.74 4.80 -2.64
CA TRP A 194 -6.39 5.24 -3.03
C TRP A 194 -5.85 6.18 -1.97
N ILE A 195 -4.62 5.90 -1.53
CA ILE A 195 -3.90 6.66 -0.52
C ILE A 195 -2.74 7.33 -1.24
N TYR A 196 -2.85 8.65 -1.42
CA TYR A 196 -1.91 9.44 -2.20
C TYR A 196 -0.88 10.12 -1.29
N ASP A 197 0.40 9.81 -1.51
CA ASP A 197 1.54 10.50 -0.91
C ASP A 197 1.81 11.83 -1.65
N ASP A 198 1.12 12.89 -1.24
CA ASP A 198 1.36 14.27 -1.70
C ASP A 198 2.55 14.88 -0.94
N ASN A 199 3.76 14.48 -1.32
CA ASN A 199 5.00 14.99 -0.71
C ASN A 199 5.65 16.13 -1.53
N GLN A 200 5.04 16.51 -2.66
CA GLN A 200 5.50 17.56 -3.59
C GLN A 200 6.88 17.29 -4.23
N ILE A 201 7.34 16.04 -4.29
CA ILE A 201 8.66 15.65 -4.80
C ILE A 201 8.55 14.52 -5.82
N THR A 202 9.19 14.74 -6.97
CA THR A 202 9.48 13.73 -7.98
C THR A 202 11.00 13.50 -8.07
N ILE A 203 11.42 12.58 -8.94
CA ILE A 203 12.84 12.23 -9.09
C ILE A 203 13.71 13.43 -9.53
N GLU A 204 13.15 14.34 -10.35
CA GLU A 204 13.86 15.52 -10.87
C GLU A 204 13.71 16.77 -9.98
N GLY A 205 13.02 16.66 -8.85
CA GLY A 205 12.81 17.76 -7.91
C GLY A 205 11.34 18.01 -7.58
N ARG A 206 11.00 19.27 -7.29
CA ARG A 206 9.64 19.66 -6.88
C ARG A 206 8.62 19.33 -7.96
N THR A 207 7.42 18.91 -7.55
CA THR A 207 6.31 18.59 -8.46
C THR A 207 5.91 19.78 -9.33
N ASP A 208 6.01 21.01 -8.81
CA ASP A 208 5.67 22.25 -9.52
C ASP A 208 6.42 22.47 -10.86
N LEU A 209 7.50 21.72 -11.12
CA LEU A 209 8.19 21.69 -12.40
C LEU A 209 7.33 21.11 -13.55
N ALA A 210 6.44 20.17 -13.26
CA ALA A 210 5.65 19.44 -14.28
C ALA A 210 4.23 19.03 -13.83
N PHE A 211 3.87 19.25 -12.58
CA PHE A 211 2.61 18.82 -11.97
C PHE A 211 2.11 19.86 -10.96
N SER A 212 1.09 20.60 -11.38
CA SER A 212 0.52 21.74 -10.64
C SER A 212 -1.01 21.78 -10.71
N GLU A 213 -1.63 20.65 -11.05
CA GLU A 213 -3.08 20.51 -11.07
C GLU A 213 -3.67 20.37 -9.67
N ASN A 214 -4.97 20.60 -9.55
CA ASN A 214 -5.71 20.31 -8.34
C ASN A 214 -6.19 18.85 -8.38
N VAL A 215 -5.39 17.96 -7.79
CA VAL A 215 -5.67 16.51 -7.75
C VAL A 215 -7.01 16.20 -7.08
N PRO A 216 -7.35 16.72 -5.88
CA PRO A 216 -8.66 16.48 -5.28
C PRO A 216 -9.82 16.87 -6.20
N GLN A 217 -9.75 18.05 -6.83
CA GLN A 217 -10.79 18.53 -7.73
C GLN A 217 -10.93 17.64 -8.98
N ARG A 218 -9.82 17.12 -9.53
CA ARG A 218 -9.87 16.14 -10.62
C ARG A 218 -10.59 14.87 -10.17
N PHE A 219 -10.27 14.32 -9.01
CA PHE A 219 -10.89 13.11 -8.49
C PHE A 219 -12.39 13.29 -8.19
N GLU A 220 -12.77 14.44 -7.61
CA GLU A 220 -14.19 14.81 -7.41
C GLU A 220 -14.95 14.88 -8.75
N ALA A 221 -14.35 15.46 -9.78
CA ALA A 221 -14.95 15.50 -11.13
C ALA A 221 -15.11 14.10 -11.75
N LEU A 222 -14.26 13.14 -11.38
CA LEU A 222 -14.37 11.73 -11.76
C LEU A 222 -15.39 10.95 -10.90
N GLY A 223 -16.00 11.56 -9.89
CA GLY A 223 -16.99 10.93 -9.01
C GLY A 223 -16.40 10.24 -7.78
N TRP A 224 -15.14 10.51 -7.44
CA TRP A 224 -14.53 10.06 -6.19
C TRP A 224 -14.89 10.99 -5.04
N ARG A 225 -14.79 10.47 -3.82
CA ARG A 225 -14.76 11.28 -2.61
C ARG A 225 -13.29 11.46 -2.20
N THR A 226 -12.94 12.65 -1.74
CA THR A 226 -11.59 13.05 -1.35
C THR A 226 -11.56 13.34 0.15
N TYR A 227 -10.49 12.95 0.82
CA TYR A 227 -10.24 13.23 2.23
C TYR A 227 -8.76 13.61 2.37
N GLN A 228 -8.46 14.72 3.04
CA GLN A 228 -7.10 15.21 3.25
C GLN A 228 -6.67 14.93 4.69
N VAL A 229 -5.44 14.41 4.83
CA VAL A 229 -4.74 14.27 6.11
C VAL A 229 -3.54 15.21 6.06
N ASP A 230 -3.46 16.15 6.99
CA ASP A 230 -2.45 17.23 6.91
C ASP A 230 -1.06 16.78 7.39
N ASP A 231 -0.98 15.78 8.28
CA ASP A 231 0.28 15.22 8.75
C ASP A 231 0.23 13.69 8.72
N ALA A 232 1.07 13.09 7.88
CA ALA A 232 1.21 11.64 7.76
C ALA A 232 1.74 10.96 9.03
N ASN A 233 2.20 11.70 10.05
CA ASN A 233 2.59 11.17 11.37
C ASN A 233 1.48 11.26 12.41
N ASP A 234 0.38 11.97 12.12
CA ASP A 234 -0.76 12.06 13.03
C ASP A 234 -1.63 10.81 12.90
N LEU A 235 -1.45 9.88 13.82
CA LEU A 235 -2.16 8.59 13.80
C LEU A 235 -3.67 8.77 13.99
N GLU A 236 -4.10 9.79 14.75
CA GLU A 236 -5.53 10.05 14.99
C GLU A 236 -6.22 10.54 13.72
N GLN A 237 -5.57 11.44 12.97
CA GLN A 237 -6.10 11.88 11.67
C GLN A 237 -6.13 10.75 10.64
N LEU A 238 -5.10 9.90 10.61
CA LEU A 238 -5.08 8.72 9.74
C LEU A 238 -6.20 7.73 10.09
N GLU A 239 -6.42 7.47 11.38
CA GLU A 239 -7.51 6.62 11.84
C GLU A 239 -8.88 7.20 11.45
N ALA A 240 -9.10 8.49 11.66
CA ALA A 240 -10.34 9.16 11.26
C ALA A 240 -10.58 9.07 9.74
N ALA A 241 -9.53 9.18 8.92
CA ALA A 241 -9.62 9.04 7.47
C ALA A 241 -10.01 7.61 7.05
N PHE A 242 -9.44 6.59 7.68
CA PHE A 242 -9.76 5.19 7.39
C PHE A 242 -11.11 4.74 7.97
N GLU A 243 -11.60 5.33 9.06
CA GLU A 243 -12.96 5.11 9.57
C GLU A 243 -14.04 5.75 8.68
N TRP A 244 -13.70 6.87 8.04
CA TRP A 244 -14.59 7.54 7.09
C TRP A 244 -14.77 6.75 5.79
N PHE A 245 -13.79 5.92 5.43
CA PHE A 245 -13.82 5.04 4.26
C PHE A 245 -14.69 3.78 4.48
#